data_AF-A0A3D0R4T0-F1
#
_entry.id   AF-A0A3D0R4T0-F1
#
_cell.length_a   1.000
_cell.length_b   1.000
_cell.length_c   1.000
_cell.angle_alpha   90.00
_cell.angle_beta   90.00
_cell.angle_gamma   90.00
#
_symmetry.space_group_name_H-M   'P 1'
#
loop_
_entity.id
_entity.type
_entity.pdbx_description
1 polymer ?
#
loop_
_entity_poly.entity_id
_entity_poly.type
_entity_poly.pdbx_seq_one_letter_code
_entity_poly.pdbx_strand_id
1 'polypeptide(L)' 'GGKGAMSFGRSRARLLGEDQVKVTFADVAGVDEAKEEVKELVDFLKDPAKFQNLGGRIPRGVLLVGSPGTGKTLL' A
#
# COMPACT_ATOMS: atom_id res chain seq x y z
N GLY A 1 21.78 24.22 -26.00
CA GLY A 1 21.06 23.95 -24.74
C GLY A 1 19.58 23.84 -25.04
N GLY A 2 18.86 22.86 -24.48
CA GLY A 2 17.42 22.73 -24.77
C GLY A 2 16.71 21.44 -24.33
N LYS A 3 17.39 20.45 -23.74
CA LYS A 3 16.76 19.18 -23.33
C LYS A 3 16.44 19.04 -21.83
N GLY A 4 16.86 19.99 -20.98
CA GLY A 4 16.71 19.86 -19.51
C GLY A 4 15.33 20.24 -18.95
N ALA A 5 14.67 21.26 -19.54
CA ALA A 5 13.44 21.82 -18.98
C ALA A 5 12.18 20.96 -19.21
N MET A 6 12.17 20.07 -20.20
CA MET A 6 11.00 19.23 -20.55
C MET A 6 10.88 17.94 -19.72
N SER A 7 11.82 17.68 -18.80
CA SER A 7 11.76 16.52 -17.89
C SER A 7 11.39 16.88 -16.45
N PHE A 8 11.39 18.17 -16.12
CA PHE A 8 11.03 18.68 -14.80
C PHE A 8 9.49 18.64 -14.66
N GLY A 9 8.98 17.59 -14.03
CA GLY A 9 7.55 17.38 -13.83
C GLY A 9 7.02 16.01 -14.22
N ARG A 10 7.82 15.16 -14.89
CA ARG A 10 7.44 13.75 -15.07
C ARG A 10 7.67 12.98 -13.78
N SER A 11 6.63 12.28 -13.33
CA SER A 11 6.68 11.42 -12.15
C SER A 11 7.82 10.40 -12.29
N ARG A 12 8.69 10.31 -11.27
CA ARG A 12 9.70 9.25 -11.13
C ARG A 12 9.16 8.02 -10.39
N ALA A 13 7.83 7.89 -10.28
CA ALA A 13 7.21 6.78 -9.58
C ALA A 13 7.69 5.45 -10.19
N ARG A 14 8.22 4.58 -9.34
CA ARG A 14 8.61 3.23 -9.72
C ARG A 14 7.36 2.37 -9.64
N LEU A 15 6.80 2.01 -10.81
CA LEU A 15 5.75 1.00 -10.87
C LEU A 15 6.42 -0.37 -10.68
N LEU A 16 6.00 -1.09 -9.65
CA LEU A 16 6.41 -2.47 -9.40
C LEU A 16 5.33 -3.36 -10.03
N GLY A 17 5.73 -4.26 -10.95
CA GLY A 17 4.84 -5.30 -11.45
C GLY A 17 4.65 -6.41 -10.41
N GLU A 18 3.58 -7.21 -10.52
CA GLU A 18 3.25 -8.29 -9.58
C GLU A 18 4.42 -9.26 -9.35
N ASP A 19 5.22 -9.54 -10.38
CA ASP A 19 6.40 -10.42 -10.31
C ASP A 19 7.53 -9.89 -9.40
N GLN A 20 7.51 -8.60 -9.03
CA GLN A 20 8.55 -7.98 -8.20
C GLN A 20 8.22 -7.96 -6.70
N VAL A 21 6.99 -8.29 -6.30
CA VAL A 21 6.57 -8.28 -4.89
C VAL A 21 6.44 -9.73 -4.41
N LYS A 22 7.51 -10.26 -3.81
CA LYS A 22 7.54 -11.64 -3.26
C LYS A 22 7.24 -11.72 -1.76
N VAL A 23 6.97 -10.58 -1.13
CA VAL A 23 6.74 -10.48 0.32
C VAL A 23 5.26 -10.60 0.60
N THR A 24 4.91 -11.36 1.63
CA THR A 24 3.54 -11.59 2.10
C THR A 24 3.40 -11.22 3.58
N PHE A 25 2.18 -11.16 4.10
CA PHE A 25 1.95 -10.96 5.54
C PHE A 25 2.59 -12.04 6.44
N ALA A 26 2.96 -13.20 5.88
CA ALA A 26 3.71 -14.23 6.60
C ALA A 26 5.17 -13.82 6.89
N ASP A 27 5.74 -12.90 6.11
CA ASP A 27 7.14 -12.48 6.20
C ASP A 27 7.37 -11.32 7.19
N VAL A 28 6.30 -10.78 7.76
CA VAL A 28 6.33 -9.73 8.77
C VAL A 28 6.14 -10.37 10.15
N ALA A 29 6.81 -9.92 11.21
CA ALA A 29 6.62 -10.45 12.57
C ALA A 29 6.38 -9.32 13.58
N GLY A 30 5.61 -9.59 14.65
CA GLY A 30 5.49 -8.73 15.83
C GLY A 30 4.57 -7.50 15.70
N VAL A 31 3.76 -7.44 14.64
CA VAL A 31 2.82 -6.32 14.37
C VAL A 31 1.43 -6.87 13.99
N ASP A 32 0.93 -7.81 14.80
CA ASP A 32 -0.27 -8.57 14.48
C ASP A 32 -1.52 -7.68 14.36
N GLU A 33 -1.63 -6.63 15.17
CA GLU A 33 -2.71 -5.63 15.10
C GLU A 33 -2.68 -4.88 13.76
N ALA A 34 -1.51 -4.38 13.35
CA ALA A 34 -1.35 -3.67 12.09
C ALA A 34 -1.59 -4.58 10.87
N LYS A 35 -1.25 -5.87 10.95
CA LYS A 35 -1.55 -6.84 9.90
C LYS A 35 -3.05 -7.07 9.76
N GLU A 36 -3.79 -7.23 10.85
CA GLU A 36 -5.25 -7.43 10.79
C GLU A 36 -5.96 -6.20 10.22
N GLU A 37 -5.56 -4.98 10.60
CA GLU A 37 -6.11 -3.74 10.01
C GLU A 37 -5.85 -3.65 8.50
N VAL A 38 -4.62 -3.96 8.06
CA VAL A 38 -4.30 -3.92 6.62
C VAL A 38 -4.95 -5.07 5.87
N LYS A 39 -5.18 -6.23 6.50
CA LYS A 39 -5.90 -7.35 5.91
C LYS A 39 -7.36 -7.01 5.65
N GLU A 40 -8.01 -6.27 6.54
CA GLU A 40 -9.35 -5.74 6.28
C GLU A 40 -9.37 -4.84 5.02
N LEU A 41 -8.37 -3.96 4.88
CA LEU A 41 -8.22 -3.14 3.69
C LEU A 41 -8.01 -3.98 2.42
N VAL A 42 -7.17 -5.02 2.48
CA VAL A 42 -6.94 -5.94 1.36
C VAL A 42 -8.21 -6.69 0.99
N ASP A 43 -8.98 -7.17 1.96
CA ASP A 43 -10.24 -7.87 1.73
C ASP A 43 -11.28 -6.92 1.12
N PHE A 44 -11.29 -5.66 1.55
CA PHE A 44 -12.08 -4.61 0.92
C PHE A 44 -11.69 -4.41 -0.55
N LEU A 45 -10.39 -4.34 -0.87
CA LEU A 45 -9.92 -4.16 -2.24
C LEU A 45 -10.21 -5.38 -3.13
N LYS A 46 -10.25 -6.59 -2.56
CA LYS A 46 -10.58 -7.83 -3.27
C LYS A 46 -12.06 -7.96 -3.59
N ASP A 47 -12.94 -7.61 -2.64
CA ASP A 47 -14.40 -7.68 -2.81
C ASP A 47 -15.08 -6.40 -2.32
N PRO A 48 -14.95 -5.28 -3.05
CA PRO A 48 -15.51 -4.00 -2.63
C PRO A 48 -17.05 -4.01 -2.59
N ALA A 49 -17.71 -4.90 -3.35
CA ALA A 49 -19.16 -4.99 -3.41
C ALA A 49 -19.74 -5.46 -2.08
N LYS A 50 -19.12 -6.48 -1.45
CA LYS A 50 -19.52 -6.97 -0.13
C LYS A 50 -19.56 -5.86 0.92
N PHE A 51 -18.57 -4.97 0.92
CA PHE A 51 -18.49 -3.89 1.90
C PHE A 51 -19.40 -2.70 1.55
N GLN A 52 -19.55 -2.36 0.27
CA GLN A 52 -20.48 -1.31 -0.16
C GLN A 52 -21.94 -1.67 0.14
N ASN A 53 -22.32 -2.93 -0.01
CA ASN A 53 -23.67 -3.42 0.32
C ASN A 53 -24.02 -3.29 1.81
N LEU A 54 -23.01 -3.29 2.68
CA LEU A 54 -23.14 -3.06 4.12
C LEU A 54 -23.03 -1.56 4.50
N GLY A 55 -22.92 -0.67 3.51
CA GLY A 55 -22.75 0.78 3.73
C GLY A 55 -21.31 1.22 4.02
N GLY A 56 -20.33 0.33 3.88
CA GLY A 56 -18.92 0.62 4.08
C GLY A 56 -18.37 1.57 3.01
N ARG A 57 -17.57 2.55 3.43
CA ARG A 57 -16.87 3.49 2.54
C ARG A 57 -15.40 3.12 2.41
N ILE A 58 -14.88 3.16 1.18
CA ILE A 58 -13.48 2.85 0.91
C ILE A 58 -12.58 3.93 1.54
N PRO A 59 -11.62 3.55 2.40
CA PRO A 59 -10.56 4.46 2.82
C PRO A 59 -9.77 4.96 1.60
N ARG A 60 -9.51 6.26 1.52
CA ARG A 60 -8.81 6.86 0.36
C ARG A 60 -7.28 6.82 0.51
N GLY A 61 -6.78 6.41 1.66
CA GLY A 61 -5.37 6.24 1.97
C GLY A 61 -5.17 5.81 3.41
N VAL A 62 -4.01 5.22 3.69
CA VAL A 62 -3.58 4.83 5.03
C VAL A 62 -2.23 5.49 5.31
N LEU A 63 -2.04 5.98 6.53
CA LEU A 63 -0.78 6.55 7.00
C LEU A 63 -0.15 5.60 8.03
N LEU A 64 0.98 5.01 7.69
CA LEU A 64 1.74 4.14 8.59
C LEU A 64 2.76 4.96 9.38
N VAL A 65 2.70 4.92 10.72
CA VAL A 65 3.55 5.73 11.62
C VAL A 65 4.37 4.82 12.54
N GLY A 66 5.64 5.19 12.80
CA GLY A 66 6.52 4.47 13.73
C GLY A 66 8.00 4.76 13.47
N SER A 67 8.86 4.36 14.40
CA SER A 67 10.33 4.52 14.32
C SER A 67 10.94 3.89 13.06
N PRO A 68 12.14 4.29 12.61
CA PRO A 68 12.83 3.62 11.51
C PRO A 68 13.00 2.11 11.76
N GLY A 69 12.86 1.28 10.72
CA GLY A 69 13.06 -0.18 10.82
C GLY A 69 11.85 -0.99 11.30
N THR A 70 10.70 -0.37 11.59
CA THR A 70 9.50 -1.08 12.10
C THR A 70 8.60 -1.71 11.02
N GLY A 71 9.14 -2.03 9.84
CA GLY A 71 8.38 -2.75 8.81
C GLY A 71 7.31 -1.96 8.04
N LYS A 72 7.18 -0.64 8.18
CA LYS A 72 6.15 0.19 7.48
C LYS A 72 6.11 0.05 5.95
N THR A 73 7.23 -0.26 5.30
CA THR A 73 7.29 -0.47 3.84
C THR A 73 7.16 -1.94 3.47
N LEU A 74 7.35 -2.83 4.44
CA LEU A 74 7.25 -4.28 4.29
C LEU A 74 5.81 -4.77 4.47
N LEU A 75 5.05 -4.06 5.31
CA LEU A 75 3.63 -4.25 5.59
C LEU A 75 2.77 -3.92 4.36
#